data_AF-A0AAJ6CMB3-F1
#
_entry.id   AF-A0AAJ6CMB3-F1
#
_cell.length_a   1.000
_cell.length_b   1.000
_cell.length_c   1.000
_cell.angle_alpha   90.00
_cell.angle_beta   90.00
_cell.angle_gamma   90.00
#
_symmetry.space_group_name_H-M   'P 1'
#
loop_
_entity.id
_entity.type
_entity.pdbx_description
1 polymer ?
#
loop_
_entity_poly.entity_id
_entity_poly.type
_entity_poly.pdbx_seq_one_letter_code
_entity_poly.pdbx_strand_id
1 'polypeptide(L)'
;MSDRASQRRTIVSLATSPVSFQVLGQALGMAPDADALLDLVIEVLALGMVRGRIDGVRGYLDVVSCTAEPHDVDALATALHAWRRDAYAALNDLDTQLAEHRGYVRSLPSHEVLLEALTPQRLGKRARYSPRSLEDDSLAASSSPVPHARSHPASSWHAAPAPSDLRGS
;
A
#
# COMPACT_ATOMS: atom_id res chain seq x y z
N MET A 1 -1.02 -35.56 20.86
CA MET A 1 -2.39 -35.10 21.13
C MET A 1 -2.34 -33.59 21.20
N SER A 2 -3.02 -32.88 20.29
CA SER A 2 -3.05 -31.41 20.32
C SER A 2 -3.92 -30.97 21.49
N ASP A 3 -3.40 -30.07 22.33
CA ASP A 3 -4.16 -29.49 23.44
C ASP A 3 -5.27 -28.60 22.87
N ARG A 4 -6.52 -28.84 23.29
CA ARG A 4 -7.69 -28.07 22.83
C ARG A 4 -7.52 -26.57 23.10
N ALA A 5 -6.82 -26.20 24.17
CA ALA A 5 -6.45 -24.82 24.43
C ALA A 5 -5.51 -24.24 23.35
N SER A 6 -4.56 -25.02 22.88
CA SER A 6 -3.66 -24.63 21.78
C SER A 6 -4.42 -24.42 20.47
N GLN A 7 -5.35 -25.32 20.14
CA GLN A 7 -6.19 -25.18 18.94
C GLN A 7 -7.04 -23.90 18.97
N ARG A 8 -7.64 -23.59 20.12
CA ARG A 8 -8.39 -22.34 20.30
C ARG A 8 -7.50 -21.11 20.11
N ARG A 9 -6.29 -21.10 20.70
CA ARG A 9 -5.32 -20.00 20.50
C ARG A 9 -4.93 -19.82 19.03
N THR A 10 -4.73 -20.90 18.30
CA THR A 10 -4.45 -20.84 16.84
C THR A 10 -5.60 -20.22 16.07
N ILE A 11 -6.86 -20.52 16.41
CA ILE A 11 -8.02 -19.88 15.76
C ILE A 11 -8.04 -18.38 16.09
N VAL A 12 -7.87 -18.01 17.36
CA VAL A 12 -7.88 -16.60 17.80
C VAL A 12 -6.76 -15.80 17.14
N SER A 13 -5.55 -16.37 17.00
CA SER A 13 -4.42 -15.68 16.37
C SER A 13 -4.61 -15.44 14.87
N LEU A 14 -5.34 -16.33 14.18
CA LEU A 14 -5.70 -16.18 12.78
C LEU A 14 -6.93 -15.28 12.56
N ALA A 15 -7.79 -15.15 13.57
CA ALA A 15 -9.00 -14.34 13.54
C ALA A 15 -8.73 -12.82 13.71
N THR A 16 -7.68 -12.28 13.10
CA THR A 16 -7.45 -10.80 13.07
C THR A 16 -8.25 -10.10 11.96
N SER A 17 -8.71 -10.89 10.98
CA SER A 17 -9.58 -10.51 9.86
C SER A 17 -10.50 -11.69 9.51
N PRO A 18 -11.52 -11.52 8.64
CA PRO A 18 -12.27 -12.66 8.13
C PRO A 18 -11.36 -13.75 7.58
N VAL A 19 -11.55 -14.98 8.02
CA VAL A 19 -10.64 -16.11 7.74
C VAL A 19 -11.43 -17.29 7.19
N SER A 20 -10.90 -17.98 6.17
CA SER A 20 -11.55 -19.14 5.59
C SER A 20 -11.32 -20.40 6.44
N PHE A 21 -12.27 -21.33 6.40
CA PHE A 21 -12.15 -22.64 7.03
C PHE A 21 -11.03 -23.48 6.42
N GLN A 22 -10.63 -23.18 5.18
CA GLN A 22 -9.44 -23.79 4.58
C GLN A 22 -8.15 -23.38 5.29
N VAL A 23 -8.00 -22.10 5.61
CA VAL A 23 -6.83 -21.60 6.35
C VAL A 23 -6.83 -22.14 7.78
N LEU A 24 -7.99 -22.14 8.46
CA LEU A 24 -8.11 -22.68 9.81
C LEU A 24 -7.81 -24.19 9.84
N GLY A 25 -8.39 -24.95 8.90
CA GLY A 25 -8.16 -26.39 8.76
C GLY A 25 -6.69 -26.70 8.53
N GLN A 26 -6.03 -25.99 7.60
CA GLN A 26 -4.60 -26.18 7.34
C GLN A 26 -3.74 -25.89 8.58
N ALA A 27 -4.02 -24.81 9.31
CA ALA A 27 -3.28 -24.45 10.52
C ALA A 27 -3.47 -25.48 11.67
N LEU A 28 -4.62 -26.15 11.70
CA LEU A 28 -4.97 -27.13 12.73
C LEU A 28 -4.70 -28.58 12.30
N GLY A 29 -4.29 -28.81 11.06
CA GLY A 29 -4.15 -30.16 10.50
C GLY A 29 -5.49 -30.89 10.34
N MET A 30 -6.57 -30.15 10.09
CA MET A 30 -7.94 -30.64 9.94
C MET A 30 -8.45 -30.40 8.52
N ALA A 31 -9.37 -31.26 8.06
CA ALA A 31 -10.09 -30.98 6.83
C ALA A 31 -11.01 -29.76 7.03
N PRO A 32 -11.16 -28.90 6.01
CA PRO A 32 -11.94 -27.65 6.12
C PRO A 32 -13.44 -27.85 6.31
N ASP A 33 -13.94 -29.02 5.95
CA ASP A 33 -15.32 -29.48 6.06
C ASP A 33 -15.53 -30.46 7.22
N ALA A 34 -14.50 -30.71 8.03
CA ALA A 34 -14.62 -31.58 9.19
C ALA A 34 -15.53 -30.93 10.26
N ASP A 35 -16.51 -31.68 10.75
CA ASP A 35 -17.38 -31.28 11.86
C ASP A 35 -16.56 -30.81 13.08
N ALA A 36 -15.43 -31.47 13.34
CA ALA A 36 -14.52 -31.11 14.43
C ALA A 36 -13.91 -29.70 14.32
N LEU A 37 -13.69 -29.20 13.08
CA LEU A 37 -13.23 -27.83 12.86
C LEU A 37 -14.35 -26.83 13.16
N LEU A 38 -15.56 -27.13 12.71
CA LEU A 38 -16.73 -26.29 12.95
C LEU A 38 -17.06 -26.23 14.44
N ASP A 39 -16.99 -27.36 15.15
CA ASP A 39 -17.17 -27.44 16.60
C ASP A 39 -16.17 -26.55 17.35
N LEU A 40 -14.91 -26.52 16.93
CA LEU A 40 -13.89 -25.64 17.51
C LEU A 40 -14.19 -24.16 17.24
N VAL A 41 -14.63 -23.81 16.03
CA VAL A 41 -15.02 -22.44 15.71
C VAL A 41 -16.23 -21.99 16.53
N ILE A 42 -17.24 -22.85 16.67
CA ILE A 42 -18.42 -22.60 17.51
C ILE A 42 -18.01 -22.44 18.97
N GLU A 43 -17.10 -23.27 19.46
CA GLU A 43 -16.60 -23.18 20.84
C GLU A 43 -15.89 -21.84 21.11
N VAL A 44 -15.00 -21.41 20.22
CA VAL A 44 -14.28 -20.13 20.34
C VAL A 44 -15.24 -18.93 20.31
N LEU A 45 -16.30 -19.00 19.51
CA LEU A 45 -17.38 -18.01 19.48
C LEU A 45 -18.21 -18.02 20.78
N ALA A 46 -18.58 -19.21 21.27
CA ALA A 46 -19.39 -19.38 22.48
C ALA A 46 -18.64 -18.92 23.74
N LEU A 47 -17.32 -19.13 23.78
CA LEU A 47 -16.44 -18.65 24.85
C LEU A 47 -16.16 -17.14 24.75
N GLY A 48 -16.61 -16.47 23.69
CA GLY A 48 -16.39 -15.03 23.47
C GLY A 48 -14.96 -14.65 23.12
N MET A 49 -14.10 -15.64 22.82
CA MET A 49 -12.69 -15.40 22.47
C MET A 49 -12.57 -14.69 21.12
N VAL A 50 -13.46 -15.03 20.19
CA VAL A 50 -13.68 -14.34 18.92
C VAL A 50 -15.13 -13.90 18.89
N ARG A 51 -15.37 -12.64 18.49
CA ARG A 51 -16.69 -12.11 18.19
C ARG A 51 -16.82 -12.05 16.68
N GLY A 52 -17.82 -12.71 16.13
CA GLY A 52 -17.95 -12.87 14.70
C GLY A 52 -19.19 -13.65 14.29
N ARG A 53 -19.26 -13.98 13.00
CA ARG A 53 -20.33 -14.80 12.42
C ARG A 53 -19.72 -15.86 11.51
N ILE A 54 -20.29 -17.05 11.53
CA ILE A 54 -19.98 -18.10 10.56
C ILE A 54 -20.76 -17.81 9.26
N ASP A 55 -20.04 -17.67 8.16
CA ASP A 55 -20.58 -17.75 6.80
C ASP A 55 -20.33 -19.17 6.27
N GLY A 56 -21.31 -20.06 6.48
CA GLY A 56 -21.25 -21.43 6.01
C GLY A 56 -21.35 -21.58 4.49
N VAL A 57 -21.81 -20.55 3.76
CA VAL A 57 -21.91 -20.60 2.29
C VAL A 57 -20.55 -20.34 1.67
N ARG A 58 -19.84 -19.31 2.15
CA ARG A 58 -18.50 -19.00 1.67
C ARG A 58 -17.43 -19.86 2.35
N GLY A 59 -17.73 -20.47 3.49
CA GLY A 59 -16.78 -21.21 4.31
C GLY A 59 -15.82 -20.29 5.05
N TYR A 60 -16.34 -19.21 5.65
CA TYR A 60 -15.56 -18.21 6.38
C TYR A 60 -16.08 -18.01 7.80
N LEU A 61 -15.16 -17.59 8.67
CA LEU A 61 -15.46 -16.92 9.92
C LEU A 61 -15.28 -15.42 9.70
N ASP A 62 -16.37 -14.67 9.65
CA ASP A 62 -16.35 -13.20 9.64
C ASP A 62 -16.05 -12.71 11.05
N VAL A 63 -14.94 -12.00 11.22
CA VAL A 63 -14.47 -11.56 12.54
C VAL A 63 -14.74 -10.08 12.75
N VAL A 64 -15.35 -9.74 13.88
CA VAL A 64 -15.62 -8.38 14.35
C VAL A 64 -14.55 -7.92 15.34
N SER A 65 -14.21 -8.76 16.32
CA SER A 65 -13.20 -8.44 17.34
C SER A 65 -12.75 -9.70 18.07
N CYS A 66 -11.52 -9.72 18.59
CA CYS A 66 -11.00 -10.85 19.39
C CYS A 66 -10.58 -10.37 20.77
N THR A 67 -10.83 -11.18 21.80
CA THR A 67 -10.25 -10.94 23.12
C THR A 67 -8.92 -11.68 23.15
N ALA A 68 -7.83 -10.94 22.99
CA ALA A 68 -6.49 -11.49 23.22
C ALA A 68 -6.37 -11.91 24.70
N GLU A 69 -5.70 -13.04 24.97
CA GLU A 69 -5.42 -13.42 26.35
C GLU A 69 -4.58 -12.31 27.03
N PRO A 70 -4.67 -12.14 28.37
CA PRO A 70 -3.99 -11.06 29.08
C PRO A 70 -2.47 -10.99 28.86
N HIS A 71 -1.83 -12.09 28.45
CA HIS A 71 -0.39 -12.12 28.11
C HIS A 71 -0.04 -11.37 26.80
N ASP A 72 -1.02 -11.08 25.94
CA ASP A 72 -0.82 -10.34 24.70
C ASP A 72 -1.10 -8.82 24.84
N VAL A 73 -1.61 -8.38 25.98
CA VAL A 73 -1.95 -6.97 26.20
C VAL A 73 -0.71 -6.09 26.28
N ASP A 74 0.37 -6.57 26.91
CA ASP A 74 1.63 -5.84 27.00
C ASP A 74 2.37 -5.78 25.65
N ALA A 75 2.31 -6.88 24.88
CA ALA A 75 2.84 -6.93 23.52
C ALA A 75 2.05 -6.00 22.58
N LEU A 76 0.72 -5.97 22.71
CA LEU A 76 -0.15 -5.06 21.97
C LEU A 76 0.10 -3.60 22.36
N ALA A 77 0.25 -3.29 23.65
CA ALA A 77 0.59 -1.95 24.12
C ALA A 77 1.94 -1.49 23.55
N THR A 78 2.93 -2.38 23.54
CA THR A 78 4.26 -2.11 22.95
C THR A 78 4.15 -1.85 21.44
N ALA A 79 3.39 -2.66 20.72
CA ALA A 79 3.16 -2.49 19.29
C ALA A 79 2.41 -1.18 18.98
N LEU A 80 1.40 -0.82 19.77
CA LEU A 80 0.67 0.44 19.62
C LEU A 80 1.55 1.65 19.93
N HIS A 81 2.43 1.56 20.93
CA HIS A 81 3.39 2.62 21.22
C HIS A 81 4.43 2.79 20.11
N ALA A 82 4.91 1.68 19.52
CA ALA A 82 5.80 1.72 18.37
C ALA A 82 5.11 2.36 17.16
N TRP A 83 3.91 1.90 16.80
CA TRP A 83 3.13 2.47 15.71
C TRP A 83 2.87 3.97 15.89
N ARG A 84 2.50 4.39 17.11
CA ARG A 84 2.29 5.80 17.44
C ARG A 84 3.57 6.62 17.25
N ARG A 85 4.71 6.12 17.73
CA ARG A 85 6.00 6.80 17.58
C ARG A 85 6.37 6.96 16.11
N ASP A 86 6.20 5.91 15.32
CA ASP A 86 6.57 5.91 13.91
C ASP A 86 5.63 6.83 13.10
N ALA A 87 4.34 6.88 13.44
CA ALA A 87 3.39 7.83 12.86
C ALA A 87 3.77 9.30 13.17
N TYR A 88 4.17 9.61 14.40
CA TYR A 88 4.65 10.95 14.74
C TYR A 88 5.96 11.32 14.06
N ALA A 89 6.88 10.35 13.89
CA ALA A 89 8.11 10.58 13.14
C ALA A 89 7.81 10.94 11.67
N ALA A 90 6.88 10.23 11.03
CA ALA A 90 6.44 10.52 9.66
C ALA A 90 5.77 11.90 9.53
N LEU A 91 4.94 12.29 10.51
CA LEU A 91 4.31 13.62 10.54
C LEU A 91 5.34 14.74 10.71
N ASN A 92 6.32 14.56 11.60
CA ASN A 92 7.40 15.54 11.80
C ASN A 92 8.29 15.68 10.55
N ASP A 93 8.54 14.58 9.83
CA ASP A 93 9.29 14.61 8.58
C ASP A 93 8.54 15.40 7.50
N LEU A 94 7.23 15.18 7.37
CA LEU A 94 6.36 15.96 6.48
C LEU A 94 6.35 17.45 6.82
N ASP A 95 6.27 17.81 8.11
CA ASP A 95 6.33 19.21 8.55
C ASP A 95 7.69 19.85 8.24
N THR A 96 8.77 19.09 8.36
CA THR A 96 10.13 19.54 8.00
C THR A 96 10.24 19.80 6.50
N GLN A 97 9.78 18.86 5.68
CA GLN A 97 9.74 19.02 4.22
C GLN A 97 8.89 20.22 3.79
N LEU A 98 7.75 20.45 4.46
CA LEU A 98 6.90 21.61 4.20
C LEU A 98 7.60 22.93 4.56
N ALA A 99 8.33 22.97 5.68
CA ALA A 99 9.09 24.12 6.11
C ALA A 99 10.23 24.45 5.13
N GLU A 100 10.97 23.43 4.68
CA GLU A 100 12.02 23.57 3.66
C GLU A 100 11.45 24.07 2.33
N HIS A 101 10.33 23.50 1.86
CA HIS A 101 9.67 23.95 0.65
C HIS A 101 9.20 25.41 0.76
N ARG A 102 8.65 25.83 1.91
CA ARG A 102 8.29 27.23 2.16
C ARG A 102 9.51 28.15 2.18
N GLY A 103 10.64 27.69 2.72
CA GLY A 103 11.92 28.39 2.68
C GLY A 103 12.41 28.58 1.25
N TYR A 104 12.38 27.52 0.45
CA TYR A 104 12.74 27.54 -0.96
C TYR A 104 11.86 28.52 -1.75
N VAL A 105 10.54 28.46 -1.60
CA VAL A 105 9.61 29.38 -2.26
C VAL A 105 9.87 30.83 -1.86
N ARG A 106 10.19 31.11 -0.60
CA ARG A 106 10.57 32.46 -0.14
C ARG A 106 11.92 32.94 -0.68
N SER A 107 12.84 32.01 -1.00
CA SER A 107 14.14 32.33 -1.59
C SER A 107 14.09 32.54 -3.11
N LEU A 108 12.99 32.17 -3.77
CA LEU A 108 12.82 32.45 -5.19
C LEU A 108 12.78 33.97 -5.40
N PRO A 109 13.52 34.51 -6.38
CA PRO A 109 13.44 35.92 -6.71
C PRO A 109 12.01 36.29 -7.07
N SER A 110 11.56 37.46 -6.62
CA SER A 110 10.23 37.94 -6.95
C SER A 110 10.06 38.05 -8.46
N HIS A 111 8.82 37.92 -8.93
CA HIS A 111 8.48 38.00 -10.35
C HIS A 111 9.03 39.28 -11.01
N GLU A 112 9.07 40.38 -10.26
CA GLU A 112 9.63 41.66 -10.69
C GLU A 112 11.15 41.60 -10.91
N VAL A 113 11.90 40.93 -10.02
CA VAL A 113 13.36 40.75 -10.16
C VAL A 113 13.71 39.83 -11.33
N LEU A 114 12.89 38.80 -11.59
CA LEU A 114 13.03 37.93 -12.77
C LEU A 114 12.75 38.69 -14.07
N LEU A 115 11.71 39.53 -14.10
CA LEU A 115 11.39 40.35 -15.26
C LEU A 115 12.47 41.42 -15.52
N GLU A 116 13.01 42.04 -14.47
CA GLU A 116 14.11 43.00 -14.58
C GLU A 116 15.38 42.36 -15.16
N ALA A 117 15.72 41.13 -14.75
CA ALA A 117 16.85 40.38 -15.32
C ALA A 117 16.64 39.98 -16.79
N LEU A 118 15.39 39.84 -17.23
CA LEU A 118 15.01 39.53 -18.62
C LEU A 118 14.80 40.79 -19.49
N THR A 119 14.95 42.00 -18.93
CA THR A 119 14.82 43.23 -19.73
C THR A 119 15.96 43.34 -20.75
N PRO A 120 15.66 43.61 -22.05
CA PRO A 120 16.64 43.62 -23.13
C PRO A 120 17.80 44.61 -22.94
N GLN A 121 17.66 45.61 -22.06
CA GLN A 121 18.67 46.64 -21.82
C GLN A 121 19.93 46.11 -21.11
N ARG A 122 19.87 44.95 -20.45
CA ARG A 122 21.04 44.27 -19.84
C ARG A 122 21.54 43.05 -20.61
N LEU A 123 20.83 42.58 -21.63
CA LEU A 123 21.34 41.63 -22.64
C LEU A 123 22.27 42.32 -23.66
N GLY A 124 23.04 43.30 -23.18
CA GLY A 124 24.00 44.06 -23.96
C GLY A 124 25.25 43.24 -24.22
N LYS A 125 25.34 42.74 -25.47
CA LYS A 125 26.55 42.29 -26.18
C LYS A 125 27.05 40.87 -25.87
N ARG A 126 26.60 39.89 -26.66
CA ARG A 126 27.45 39.12 -27.62
C ARG A 126 26.70 37.89 -28.16
N ALA A 127 26.32 37.95 -29.43
CA ALA A 127 26.47 36.85 -30.39
C ALA A 127 26.11 37.41 -31.77
N ARG A 128 27.10 37.96 -32.49
CA ARG A 128 26.95 38.15 -33.93
C ARG A 128 27.06 36.75 -34.53
N TYR A 129 25.94 36.17 -34.95
CA TYR A 129 25.96 35.01 -35.82
C TYR A 129 26.63 35.42 -37.13
N SER A 130 27.76 34.79 -37.46
CA SER A 130 28.39 34.84 -38.77
C SER A 130 28.15 33.49 -39.45
N PRO A 131 27.40 33.42 -40.55
CA PRO A 131 27.20 32.16 -41.27
C PRO A 131 28.27 32.04 -42.34
N ARG A 132 29.34 31.27 -42.09
CA ARG A 132 30.22 30.77 -43.16
C ARG A 132 31.14 29.67 -42.64
N SER A 133 30.77 28.44 -42.94
CA SER A 133 31.60 27.41 -43.59
C SER A 133 31.08 26.04 -43.16
N LEU A 134 30.20 25.49 -44.00
CA LEU A 134 30.05 24.06 -44.14
C LEU A 134 31.34 23.59 -44.83
N GLU A 135 32.09 22.67 -44.23
CA GLU A 135 32.69 21.50 -44.89
C GLU A 135 33.61 20.75 -43.90
N ASP A 136 33.38 19.44 -43.87
CA ASP A 136 34.22 18.33 -43.43
C ASP A 136 35.12 18.49 -42.20
N ASP A 137 34.73 17.79 -41.13
CA ASP A 137 35.53 16.62 -40.75
C ASP A 137 34.62 15.54 -40.16
N SER A 138 34.49 14.47 -40.93
CA SER A 138 33.87 13.21 -40.53
C SER A 138 34.77 12.44 -39.56
N LEU A 139 34.13 11.59 -38.74
CA LEU A 139 34.66 10.44 -37.97
C LEU A 139 34.96 10.69 -36.49
N ALA A 140 34.02 10.31 -35.62
CA ALA A 140 34.06 9.00 -34.96
C ALA A 140 32.88 8.86 -34.00
N ALA A 141 32.11 7.80 -34.21
CA ALA A 141 31.00 7.37 -33.37
C ALA A 141 31.46 6.90 -31.98
N SER A 142 30.54 6.93 -31.01
CA SER A 142 30.36 5.96 -29.91
C SER A 142 29.81 6.71 -28.67
N SER A 143 28.50 6.77 -28.47
CA SER A 143 27.61 5.76 -27.85
C SER A 143 27.24 6.14 -26.41
N SER A 144 25.97 6.48 -26.19
CA SER A 144 25.18 6.08 -25.01
C SER A 144 23.75 6.63 -25.08
N PRO A 145 22.79 5.93 -24.46
CA PRO A 145 21.49 5.68 -25.09
C PRO A 145 20.40 6.66 -24.66
N VAL A 146 19.50 6.89 -25.61
CA VAL A 146 18.18 7.51 -25.41
C VAL A 146 17.34 6.60 -24.48
N PRO A 147 16.72 7.10 -23.41
CA PRO A 147 15.79 6.28 -22.65
C PRO A 147 14.53 6.09 -23.51
N HIS A 148 14.38 4.87 -24.04
CA HIS A 148 13.13 4.45 -24.62
C HIS A 148 12.02 4.57 -23.57
N ALA A 149 10.99 5.34 -23.93
CA ALA A 149 9.69 5.34 -23.29
C ALA A 149 9.23 3.90 -23.07
N ARG A 150 8.94 3.54 -21.81
CA ARG A 150 8.32 2.28 -21.46
C ARG A 150 6.98 2.19 -22.18
N SER A 151 6.94 1.32 -23.19
CA SER A 151 5.71 0.76 -23.72
C SER A 151 5.01 0.02 -22.59
N HIS A 152 3.89 0.58 -22.13
CA HIS A 152 2.92 -0.15 -21.33
C HIS A 152 2.37 -1.31 -22.17
N PRO A 153 2.31 -2.55 -21.65
CA PRO A 153 1.39 -3.52 -22.25
C PRO A 153 -0.02 -2.99 -22.01
N ALA A 154 -0.79 -2.86 -23.09
CA ALA A 154 -2.22 -2.62 -23.00
C ALA A 154 -2.84 -3.79 -22.22
N SER A 155 -3.19 -3.55 -20.96
CA SER A 155 -4.08 -4.46 -20.23
C SER A 155 -5.36 -4.57 -21.05
N SER A 156 -5.66 -5.78 -21.53
CA SER A 156 -6.99 -6.09 -22.01
C SER A 156 -7.95 -5.94 -20.84
N TRP A 157 -8.79 -4.92 -20.91
CA TRP A 157 -9.97 -4.84 -20.07
C TRP A 157 -10.92 -5.93 -20.58
N HIS A 158 -10.93 -7.08 -19.92
CA HIS A 158 -12.11 -7.93 -19.96
C HIS A 158 -13.22 -7.16 -19.25
N ALA A 159 -14.08 -6.53 -20.06
CA ALA A 159 -15.37 -6.08 -19.60
C ALA A 159 -16.12 -7.28 -19.04
N ALA A 160 -16.49 -7.21 -17.77
CA ALA A 160 -17.43 -8.14 -17.18
C ALA A 160 -18.76 -8.05 -17.93
N PRO A 161 -19.39 -9.16 -18.33
CA PRO A 161 -20.76 -9.12 -18.80
C PRO A 161 -21.67 -8.64 -17.66
N ALA A 162 -22.59 -7.75 -18.00
CA ALA A 162 -23.59 -7.20 -17.09
C ALA A 162 -24.44 -8.31 -16.44
N PRO A 163 -24.96 -8.10 -15.22
CA PRO A 163 -25.91 -9.02 -14.62
C PRO A 163 -27.19 -9.05 -15.46
N SER A 164 -27.56 -10.23 -15.93
CA SER A 164 -28.89 -10.47 -16.50
C SER A 164 -29.94 -10.24 -15.41
N ASP A 165 -30.88 -9.36 -15.69
CA ASP A 165 -32.07 -9.13 -14.87
C ASP A 165 -32.85 -10.44 -14.66
N LEU A 166 -33.04 -10.79 -13.40
CA LEU A 166 -34.07 -11.73 -12.96
C LEU A 166 -35.40 -10.98 -12.88
N ARG A 167 -36.30 -11.23 -13.84
CA ARG A 167 -37.77 -11.24 -13.72
C ARG A 167 -38.33 -11.65 -15.09
N GLY A 168 -39.06 -12.74 -15.27
CA GLY A 168 -40.06 -13.32 -14.38
C GLY A 168 -41.42 -12.72 -14.71
N SER A 169 -42.00 -13.12 -15.85
CA SER A 169 -43.44 -13.26 -16.13
C SER A 169 -43.61 -14.08 -17.40
#